data_AF-A0A1S2VKZ1-F1
#
_entry.id   AF-A0A1S2VKZ1-F1
#
_cell.length_a   1.000
_cell.length_b   1.000
_cell.length_c   1.000
_cell.angle_alpha   90.00
_cell.angle_beta   90.00
_cell.angle_gamma   90.00
#
_symmetry.space_group_name_H-M   'P 1'
#
loop_
_entity.id
_entity.type
_entity.pdbx_description
1 polymer ?
#
loop_
_entity_poly.entity_id
_entity_poly.type
_entity_poly.pdbx_seq_one_letter_code
_entity_poly.pdbx_strand_id
1 'polypeptide(L)'
;MLFRRYIALFLLVTLCAKVLIVPCILLDFELRKAYIVSNFCENKNRPELHCDGKCYLAKRLRAAQEREEQSKTEEVVNRLLKAVYYQDIVLRYVASTAPLTTFINQHVLTFLYIVTRPGYLSGVFRPPALSY
;
A
#
# COMPACT_ATOMS: atom_id res chain seq x y z
N MET A 1 -25.15 -18.51 -3.14
CA MET A 1 -25.94 -17.35 -2.62
C MET A 1 -25.66 -17.01 -1.16
N LEU A 2 -25.51 -17.99 -0.26
CA LEU A 2 -25.21 -17.77 1.16
C LEU A 2 -23.85 -17.07 1.42
N PHE A 3 -22.80 -17.43 0.67
CA PHE A 3 -21.47 -16.84 0.82
C PHE A 3 -21.44 -15.31 0.62
N ARG A 4 -22.15 -14.79 -0.39
CA ARG A 4 -22.27 -13.33 -0.62
C ARG A 4 -22.99 -12.63 0.54
N ARG A 5 -23.95 -13.29 1.19
CA ARG A 5 -24.65 -12.75 2.37
C ARG A 5 -23.73 -12.66 3.58
N TYR A 6 -22.90 -13.68 3.82
CA TYR A 6 -21.91 -13.64 4.90
C TYR A 6 -20.86 -12.55 4.70
N ILE A 7 -20.37 -12.37 3.47
CA ILE A 7 -19.45 -11.26 3.15
C ILE A 7 -20.13 -9.91 3.43
N ALA A 8 -21.37 -9.72 2.97
CA ALA A 8 -22.11 -8.49 3.20
C ALA A 8 -22.34 -8.21 4.69
N LEU A 9 -22.71 -9.22 5.48
CA LEU A 9 -22.88 -9.10 6.93
C LEU A 9 -21.56 -8.76 7.63
N PHE A 10 -20.47 -9.42 7.25
CA PHE A 10 -19.15 -9.13 7.80
C PHE A 10 -18.73 -7.67 7.52
N LEU A 11 -18.97 -7.20 6.30
CA LEU A 11 -18.66 -5.84 5.89
C LEU A 11 -19.53 -4.81 6.62
N LEU A 12 -20.81 -5.12 6.83
CA LEU A 12 -21.72 -4.28 7.62
C LEU A 12 -21.29 -4.20 9.09
N VAL A 13 -20.94 -5.33 9.71
CA VAL A 13 -20.50 -5.39 11.11
C VAL A 13 -19.21 -4.58 11.32
N THR A 14 -18.23 -4.68 10.41
CA THR A 14 -16.98 -3.92 10.54
C THR A 14 -17.19 -2.40 10.42
N LEU A 15 -18.11 -1.95 9.56
CA LEU A 15 -18.51 -0.55 9.48
C LEU A 15 -19.22 -0.07 10.75
N CYS A 16 -20.16 -0.86 11.28
CA CYS A 16 -20.82 -0.53 12.54
C CYS A 16 -19.83 -0.48 13.71
N ALA A 17 -18.87 -1.41 13.77
CA ALA A 17 -17.87 -1.45 14.83
C ALA A 17 -17.05 -0.15 14.92
N LYS A 18 -16.76 0.49 13.79
CA LYS A 18 -16.08 1.80 13.76
C LYS A 18 -16.92 2.91 14.40
N VAL A 19 -18.22 2.92 14.16
CA VAL A 19 -19.15 3.91 14.73
C VAL A 19 -19.33 3.72 16.25
N LEU A 20 -19.23 2.49 16.75
CA LEU A 20 -19.44 2.18 18.17
C LEU A 20 -18.30 2.63 19.11
N ILE A 21 -17.15 3.07 18.59
CA ILE A 21 -15.99 3.41 19.43
C ILE A 21 -16.29 4.59 20.36
N VAL A 22 -16.81 5.70 19.82
CA VAL A 22 -17.14 6.92 20.59
C VAL A 22 -18.22 6.67 21.66
N PRO A 23 -19.38 6.08 21.37
CA PRO A 23 -20.39 5.81 22.39
C PRO A 23 -19.89 4.81 23.44
N CYS A 24 -19.03 3.87 23.09
CA CYS A 24 -18.39 2.98 24.07
C CYS A 24 -17.53 3.76 25.08
N ILE A 25 -16.78 4.76 24.64
CA ILE A 25 -15.98 5.63 25.52
C ILE A 25 -16.87 6.44 26.47
N LEU A 26 -18.01 6.94 25.98
CA LEU A 26 -18.97 7.69 26.78
C LEU A 26 -19.65 6.81 27.84
N LEU A 27 -20.05 5.59 27.47
CA LEU A 27 -20.63 4.62 28.40
C LEU A 27 -19.63 4.26 29.51
N ASP A 28 -18.40 3.97 29.14
CA ASP A 28 -17.31 3.67 30.09
C ASP A 28 -17.04 4.84 31.05
N PHE A 29 -17.10 6.07 30.54
CA PHE A 29 -16.96 7.28 31.34
C PHE A 29 -18.10 7.43 32.36
N GLU A 30 -19.36 7.26 31.94
CA GLU A 30 -20.50 7.45 32.84
C GLU A 30 -20.55 6.37 33.92
N LEU A 31 -20.23 5.12 33.58
CA LEU A 31 -20.16 3.99 34.53
C LEU A 31 -19.08 4.20 35.62
N ARG A 32 -17.98 4.89 35.30
CA ARG A 32 -16.84 5.09 36.21
C ARG A 32 -16.61 6.55 36.59
N LYS A 33 -17.61 7.41 36.39
CA LYS A 33 -17.48 8.87 36.53
C LYS A 33 -16.95 9.28 37.89
N ALA A 34 -17.49 8.70 38.97
CA ALA A 34 -17.05 8.99 40.33
C ALA A 34 -15.54 8.72 40.53
N TYR A 35 -15.07 7.57 40.03
CA TYR A 35 -13.66 7.17 40.11
C TYR A 35 -12.75 8.06 39.24
N ILE A 36 -13.24 8.47 38.07
CA ILE A 36 -12.52 9.37 37.16
C ILE A 36 -12.37 10.76 37.78
N VAL A 37 -13.44 11.29 38.37
CA VAL A 37 -13.41 12.61 39.02
C VAL A 37 -12.45 12.63 40.21
N SER A 38 -12.41 11.56 41.01
CA SER A 38 -11.56 11.52 42.20
C SER A 38 -10.06 11.39 41.92
N ASN A 39 -9.70 10.62 40.87
CA ASN A 39 -8.31 10.21 40.59
C ASN A 39 -7.68 10.86 39.35
N PHE A 40 -8.48 11.19 38.32
CA PHE A 40 -7.97 11.62 37.01
C PHE A 40 -8.37 13.05 36.62
N CYS A 41 -9.25 13.71 37.38
CA CYS A 41 -9.64 15.09 37.10
C CYS A 41 -8.56 16.07 37.53
N GLU A 42 -8.02 16.82 36.57
CA GLU A 42 -6.97 17.83 36.81
C GLU A 42 -7.51 19.07 37.51
N ASN A 43 -8.78 19.43 37.26
CA ASN A 43 -9.42 20.62 37.81
C ASN A 43 -10.15 20.36 39.15
N LYS A 44 -9.74 19.34 39.91
CA LYS A 44 -10.35 19.00 41.20
C LYS A 44 -10.30 20.15 42.21
N ASN A 45 -9.27 20.99 42.13
CA ASN A 45 -9.05 22.12 43.04
C ASN A 45 -9.76 23.42 42.58
N ARG A 46 -10.52 23.39 41.48
CA ARG A 46 -11.23 24.54 40.91
C ARG A 46 -12.71 24.21 40.68
N PRO A 47 -13.51 24.12 41.75
CA PRO A 47 -14.91 23.72 41.66
C PRO A 47 -15.76 24.72 40.85
N GLU A 48 -15.37 26.01 40.77
CA GLU A 48 -16.07 27.00 39.94
C GLU A 48 -16.15 26.61 38.45
N LEU A 49 -15.25 25.75 37.96
CA LEU A 49 -15.20 25.34 36.55
C LEU A 49 -16.18 24.22 36.19
N HIS A 50 -16.86 23.59 37.17
CA HIS A 50 -17.84 22.51 36.93
C HIS A 50 -17.32 21.44 35.94
N CYS A 51 -16.07 20.99 36.18
CA CYS A 51 -15.34 20.14 35.25
C CYS A 51 -15.87 18.70 35.24
N ASP A 52 -16.20 18.11 36.39
CA ASP A 52 -16.83 16.79 36.51
C ASP A 52 -16.15 15.67 35.69
N GLY A 53 -14.82 15.73 35.52
CA GLY A 53 -14.07 14.74 34.73
C GLY A 53 -14.10 14.96 33.22
N LYS A 54 -14.73 16.04 32.72
CA LYS A 54 -14.79 16.41 31.29
C LYS A 54 -13.39 16.61 30.68
N CYS A 55 -12.41 17.04 31.49
CA CYS A 55 -11.00 17.15 31.04
C CYS A 55 -10.42 15.80 30.61
N TYR A 56 -10.69 14.74 31.38
CA TYR A 56 -10.27 13.38 31.06
C TYR A 56 -10.99 12.83 29.82
N LEU A 57 -12.31 13.03 29.74
CA LEU A 57 -13.11 12.61 28.59
C LEU A 57 -12.62 13.26 27.29
N ALA A 58 -12.35 14.57 27.32
CA ALA A 58 -11.82 15.30 26.17
C ALA A 58 -10.47 14.73 25.70
N LYS A 59 -9.56 14.38 26.62
CA LYS A 59 -8.29 13.74 26.28
C LYS A 59 -8.47 12.37 25.63
N ARG A 60 -9.39 11.54 26.16
CA ARG A 60 -9.68 10.21 25.57
C ARG A 60 -10.27 10.31 24.17
N LEU A 61 -11.18 11.26 23.94
CA LEU A 61 -11.78 11.49 22.63
C LEU A 61 -10.75 11.98 21.60
N ARG A 62 -9.87 12.93 21.98
CA ARG A 62 -8.77 13.38 21.13
C ARG A 62 -7.81 12.25 20.78
N ALA A 63 -7.41 11.45 21.77
CA ALA A 63 -6.53 10.31 21.52
C ALA A 63 -7.17 9.25 20.60
N ALA A 64 -8.49 9.09 20.63
CA ALA A 64 -9.19 8.20 19.70
C ALA A 64 -9.19 8.76 18.27
N GLN A 65 -9.37 10.07 18.10
CA GLN A 65 -9.31 10.76 16.81
C GLN A 65 -7.90 10.73 16.21
N GLU A 66 -6.88 11.06 17.01
CA GLU A 66 -5.47 11.06 16.57
C GLU A 66 -5.01 9.68 16.09
N ARG A 67 -5.43 8.59 16.75
CA ARG A 67 -5.15 7.22 16.28
C ARG A 67 -5.77 6.93 14.92
N GLU A 68 -6.97 7.45 14.67
CA GLU A 68 -7.63 7.28 13.38
C GLU A 68 -6.91 8.08 12.27
N GLU A 69 -6.42 9.28 12.58
CA GLU A 69 -5.66 10.13 11.65
C GLU A 69 -4.23 9.62 11.38
N GLN A 70 -3.50 9.16 12.42
CA GLN A 70 -2.17 8.58 12.27
C GLN A 70 -2.20 7.34 11.39
N SER A 71 -3.21 6.48 11.55
CA SER A 71 -3.34 5.26 10.73
C SER A 71 -3.47 5.56 9.23
N LYS A 72 -4.19 6.63 8.87
CA LYS A 72 -4.34 7.07 7.47
C LYS A 72 -3.04 7.70 6.94
N THR A 73 -2.38 8.51 7.76
CA THR A 73 -1.17 9.23 7.37
C THR A 73 0.00 8.26 7.15
N GLU A 74 0.21 7.30 8.05
CA GLU A 74 1.27 6.30 7.92
C GLU A 74 1.06 5.38 6.71
N GLU A 75 -0.18 5.03 6.39
CA GLU A 75 -0.48 4.22 5.21
C GLU A 75 -0.20 4.98 3.90
N VAL A 76 -0.59 6.26 3.83
CA VAL A 76 -0.33 7.11 2.66
C VAL A 76 1.17 7.34 2.48
N VAL A 77 1.89 7.67 3.55
CA VAL A 77 3.35 7.86 3.52
C VAL A 77 4.05 6.58 3.06
N ASN A 78 3.67 5.42 3.59
CA ASN A 78 4.23 4.13 3.15
C ASN A 78 3.93 3.81 1.69
N ARG A 79 2.73 4.16 1.18
CA ARG A 79 2.40 4.00 -0.24
C ARG A 79 3.27 4.90 -1.12
N LEU A 80 3.46 6.16 -0.73
CA LEU A 80 4.30 7.10 -1.45
C LEU A 80 5.77 6.66 -1.45
N LEU A 81 6.31 6.24 -0.31
CA LEU A 81 7.68 5.74 -0.19
C LEU A 81 7.90 4.49 -1.06
N LYS A 82 6.94 3.56 -1.10
CA LYS A 82 7.01 2.39 -1.99
C LYS A 82 6.97 2.80 -3.46
N ALA A 83 6.09 3.72 -3.85
CA ALA A 83 5.98 4.18 -5.23
C ALA A 83 7.29 4.83 -5.73
N VAL A 84 7.87 5.72 -4.91
CA VAL A 84 9.17 6.36 -5.22
C VAL A 84 10.29 5.33 -5.31
N TYR A 85 10.37 4.41 -4.35
CA TYR A 85 11.39 3.36 -4.33
C TYR A 85 11.31 2.41 -5.55
N TYR A 86 10.11 1.98 -5.93
CA TYR A 86 9.91 1.14 -7.13
C TYR A 86 10.29 1.89 -8.41
N GLN A 87 9.98 3.19 -8.50
CA GLN A 87 10.26 3.99 -9.69
C GLN A 87 11.77 4.19 -9.91
N ASP A 88 12.55 4.41 -8.85
CA ASP A 88 14.01 4.53 -8.93
C ASP A 88 14.69 3.22 -9.38
N ILE A 89 14.21 2.06 -8.91
CA ILE A 89 14.76 0.76 -9.28
C ILE A 89 14.54 0.47 -10.76
N VAL A 90 13.33 0.71 -11.26
CA VAL A 90 12.99 0.45 -12.67
C VAL A 90 13.79 1.38 -13.60
N LEU A 91 13.91 2.66 -13.25
CA LEU A 91 14.72 3.62 -14.01
C LEU A 91 16.21 3.23 -14.04
N ARG A 92 16.80 2.83 -12.91
CA ARG A 92 18.19 2.33 -12.85
C ARG A 92 18.39 1.06 -13.67
N TYR A 93 17.45 0.12 -13.60
CA TYR A 93 17.55 -1.14 -14.34
C TYR A 93 17.47 -0.90 -15.84
N VAL A 94 16.47 -0.14 -16.30
CA VAL A 94 16.30 0.22 -17.72
C VAL A 94 17.51 1.02 -18.23
N ALA A 95 18.00 2.01 -17.48
CA ALA A 95 19.19 2.77 -17.87
C ALA A 95 20.46 1.89 -17.94
N SER A 96 20.58 0.89 -17.05
CA SER A 96 21.72 -0.02 -17.01
C SER A 96 21.69 -1.06 -18.15
N THR A 97 20.52 -1.48 -18.62
CA THR A 97 20.39 -2.52 -19.66
C THR A 97 20.11 -1.95 -21.05
N ALA A 98 19.60 -0.71 -21.14
CA ALA A 98 19.34 -0.01 -22.39
C ALA A 98 20.48 -0.10 -23.42
N PRO A 99 21.77 0.17 -23.07
CA PRO A 99 22.85 0.11 -24.04
C PRO A 99 23.16 -1.32 -24.54
N LEU A 100 22.88 -2.37 -23.74
CA LEU A 100 23.09 -3.76 -24.14
C LEU A 100 21.97 -4.27 -25.05
N THR A 101 20.71 -3.89 -24.76
CA THR A 101 19.56 -4.30 -25.57
C THR A 101 19.55 -3.65 -26.96
N THR A 102 19.98 -2.39 -27.09
CA THR A 102 20.09 -1.74 -28.41
C THR A 102 21.24 -2.32 -29.24
N PHE A 103 22.39 -2.62 -28.61
CA PHE A 103 23.53 -3.27 -29.26
C PHE A 103 23.20 -4.68 -29.78
N ILE A 104 22.59 -5.53 -28.93
CA ILE A 104 22.19 -6.89 -29.33
C ILE A 104 21.19 -6.86 -30.48
N ASN A 105 20.15 -6.01 -30.41
CA ASN A 105 19.15 -5.92 -31.48
C ASN A 105 19.76 -5.45 -32.81
N GLN A 106 20.66 -4.46 -32.78
CA GLN A 106 21.34 -3.99 -33.99
C GLN A 106 22.24 -5.07 -34.61
N HIS A 107 23.00 -5.80 -33.80
CA HIS A 107 23.88 -6.86 -34.28
C HIS A 107 23.14 -8.12 -34.74
N VAL A 108 22.05 -8.50 -34.07
CA VAL A 108 21.20 -9.64 -34.47
C VAL A 108 20.47 -9.35 -35.78
N LEU A 109 19.90 -8.14 -35.94
CA LEU A 109 19.27 -7.73 -37.20
C LEU A 109 20.29 -7.67 -38.35
N THR A 110 21.51 -7.18 -38.08
CA THR A 110 22.59 -7.16 -39.09
C THR A 110 23.03 -8.57 -39.48
N PHE A 111 23.19 -9.47 -38.50
CA PHE A 111 23.55 -10.87 -38.75
C PHE A 111 22.47 -11.61 -39.54
N LEU A 112 21.20 -11.48 -39.13
CA LEU A 112 20.07 -12.06 -39.85
C LEU A 112 20.00 -11.52 -41.29
N TYR A 113 20.17 -10.21 -41.49
CA TYR A 113 20.19 -9.61 -42.82
C TYR A 113 21.31 -10.16 -43.73
N ILE A 114 22.48 -10.46 -43.16
CA ILE A 114 23.60 -11.08 -43.91
C ILE A 114 23.28 -12.53 -44.27
N VAL A 115 22.71 -13.30 -43.34
CA VAL A 115 22.39 -14.73 -43.54
C VAL A 115 21.19 -14.92 -44.49
N THR A 116 20.20 -14.03 -44.44
CA THR A 116 18.99 -14.11 -45.29
C THR A 116 19.16 -13.40 -46.63
N ARG A 117 20.34 -12.84 -46.94
CA ARG A 117 20.58 -12.24 -48.26
C ARG A 117 20.51 -13.34 -49.34
N PRO A 118 19.61 -13.22 -50.33
CA PRO A 118 19.52 -14.21 -51.40
C PRO A 118 20.80 -14.16 -52.24
N GLY A 119 21.56 -15.27 -52.25
CA GLY A 119 22.82 -15.41 -52.98
C GLY A 119 24.02 -15.90 -52.16
N TYR A 120 23.92 -15.98 -50.82
CA TYR A 120 25.03 -16.47 -49.98
C TYR A 120 25.12 -18.02 -49.96
N LEU A 121 24.00 -18.72 -50.16
CA LEU A 121 23.93 -20.19 -50.11
C LEU A 121 24.13 -20.90 -51.45
N SER A 122 24.31 -20.18 -52.56
CA SER A 122 24.34 -20.78 -53.91
C SER A 122 25.70 -21.35 -54.35
N GLY A 123 26.74 -21.33 -53.49
CA GLY A 123 28.11 -21.56 -53.92
C GLY A 123 28.86 -22.81 -53.42
N VAL A 124 28.51 -23.41 -52.28
CA VAL A 124 29.56 -24.19 -51.54
C VAL A 124 29.39 -25.72 -51.56
N PHE A 125 28.23 -26.29 -51.92
CA PHE A 125 28.14 -27.76 -52.03
C PHE A 125 27.36 -28.19 -53.27
N ARG A 126 28.06 -28.86 -54.20
CA ARG A 126 27.46 -29.69 -55.26
C ARG A 126 28.02 -31.10 -55.11
N PRO A 127 27.23 -32.11 -54.73
CA PRO A 127 27.68 -33.50 -54.75
C PRO A 127 27.84 -33.97 -56.21
N PRO A 128 28.77 -34.89 -56.51
CA PRO A 128 28.99 -35.37 -57.88
C PRO A 128 27.81 -36.21 -58.35
N ALA A 129 27.35 -35.97 -59.60
CA ALA A 129 26.27 -36.73 -60.21
C ALA A 129 26.76 -38.14 -60.56
N LEU A 130 26.08 -39.17 -60.05
CA LEU A 130 26.31 -40.56 -60.44
C LEU A 130 25.80 -40.76 -61.87
N SER A 131 26.74 -40.99 -62.79
CA SER A 131 26.47 -41.47 -64.14
C SER A 131 26.00 -42.92 -64.07
N TYR A 132 24.80 -43.19 -64.59
CA TYR A 132 24.34 -44.55 -64.89
C TYR A 132 24.76 -44.95 -66.30
#